data_AF-A0A3D5BCD6-F1
#
_entry.id   AF-A0A3D5BCD6-F1
#
_cell.length_a   1.000
_cell.length_b   1.000
_cell.length_c   1.000
_cell.angle_alpha   90.00
_cell.angle_beta   90.00
_cell.angle_gamma   90.00
#
_symmetry.space_group_name_H-M   'P 1'
#
loop_
_entity.id
_entity.type
_entity.pdbx_description
1 polymer ?
#
loop_
_entity_poly.entity_id
_entity_poly.type
_entity_poly.pdbx_seq_one_letter_code
_entity_poly.pdbx_strand_id
1 'polypeptide(L)' 'MENERIVSPQVLPEDERRDVNVPINTRPEHLDDFIGQENVKQNLKVFIEAAKSRGEA' A
#
# COMPACT_ATOMS: atom_id res chain seq x y z
N MET A 1 -20.14 2.52 -17.64
CA MET A 1 -19.04 2.52 -18.62
C MET A 1 -17.79 2.27 -17.83
N GLU A 2 -17.17 1.11 -18.02
CA GLU A 2 -15.95 0.73 -17.32
C GLU A 2 -14.83 1.64 -17.78
N ASN A 3 -14.23 2.38 -16.85
CA ASN A 3 -13.14 3.30 -17.12
C ASN A 3 -11.83 2.51 -17.18
N GLU A 4 -11.71 1.64 -18.18
CA GLU A 4 -10.48 0.89 -18.41
C GLU A 4 -9.43 1.83 -18.98
N ARG A 5 -8.39 2.09 -18.19
CA ARG A 5 -7.27 2.95 -18.61
C ARG A 5 -6.47 2.19 -19.68
N ILE A 6 -5.93 2.93 -20.65
CA ILE A 6 -5.07 2.40 -21.72
C ILE A 6 -3.88 1.57 -21.16
N VAL A 7 -3.46 1.86 -19.92
CA VAL A 7 -2.30 1.23 -19.26
C VAL A 7 -2.70 0.34 -18.07
N SER A 8 -3.95 -0.09 -17.98
CA SER A 8 -4.37 -1.00 -16.92
C SER A 8 -3.63 -2.34 -17.06
N PRO A 9 -3.06 -2.89 -15.96
CA PRO A 9 -2.52 -4.24 -15.96
C PRO A 9 -3.62 -5.27 -16.26
N GLN A 10 -3.33 -6.27 -17.08
CA GLN A 10 -4.19 -7.42 -17.31
C GLN A 10 -3.71 -8.57 -16.44
N VAL A 11 -4.64 -9.29 -15.81
CA VAL A 11 -4.31 -10.48 -14.99
C VAL A 11 -3.90 -11.62 -15.93
N LEU A 12 -2.71 -12.17 -15.72
CA LEU A 12 -2.17 -13.29 -16.47
C LEU A 12 -2.36 -14.61 -15.69
N PRO A 13 -2.40 -15.78 -16.36
CA PRO A 13 -2.49 -17.08 -15.68
C PRO A 13 -1.33 -17.39 -14.71
N GLU A 14 -0.19 -16.71 -14.90
CA GLU A 14 0.95 -16.76 -13.98
C GLU A 14 0.72 -15.99 -12.67
N ASP A 15 -0.15 -14.98 -12.66
CA ASP A 15 -0.55 -14.25 -11.45
C ASP A 15 -1.46 -15.11 -10.54
N GLU A 16 -2.11 -16.13 -11.08
CA GLU A 16 -2.92 -17.08 -10.31
C GLU A 16 -2.06 -18.06 -9.49
N ARG A 17 -0.78 -18.22 -9.87
CA ARG A 17 0.19 -19.00 -9.11
C ARG A 17 0.52 -18.21 -7.85
N ARG A 18 -0.28 -18.45 -6.80
CA ARG A 18 0.07 -18.13 -5.42
C ARG A 18 1.29 -18.96 -5.03
N ASP A 19 2.46 -18.63 -5.58
CA ASP A 19 3.71 -19.11 -5.04
C ASP A 19 3.77 -18.61 -3.60
N VAL A 20 3.66 -19.55 -2.67
CA VAL A 20 3.58 -19.34 -1.21
C VAL A 20 4.80 -18.56 -0.67
N ASN A 21 5.82 -18.33 -1.50
CA ASN A 21 7.06 -17.63 -1.16
C ASN A 21 7.31 -16.33 -1.95
N VAL A 22 6.39 -15.87 -2.81
CA VAL A 22 6.52 -14.56 -3.45
C VAL A 22 5.60 -13.58 -2.72
N PRO A 23 6.12 -12.53 -2.06
CA PRO A 23 5.26 -11.54 -1.44
C PRO A 23 4.47 -10.81 -2.55
N ILE A 24 3.18 -11.12 -2.64
CA ILE A 24 2.20 -10.41 -3.49
C ILE A 24 2.13 -8.90 -3.11
N ASN A 25 2.65 -8.54 -1.94
CA ASN A 25 2.74 -7.17 -1.47
C ASN A 25 3.92 -6.43 -2.14
N THR A 26 3.65 -5.85 -3.30
CA THR A 26 4.46 -4.75 -3.87
C THR A 26 4.37 -3.45 -3.06
N ARG A 27 3.49 -3.42 -2.05
CA ARG A 27 3.30 -2.29 -1.15
C ARG A 27 4.02 -2.54 0.17
N PRO A 28 4.73 -1.55 0.72
CA PRO A 28 5.33 -1.63 2.04
C PRO A 28 4.28 -1.95 3.12
N GLU A 29 4.62 -2.85 4.05
CA GLU A 29 3.71 -3.26 5.14
C GLU A 29 3.70 -2.25 6.28
N HIS A 30 4.85 -1.61 6.54
CA HIS A 30 4.97 -0.53 7.50
C HIS A 30 5.19 0.81 6.80
N LEU A 31 4.73 1.89 7.44
CA LEU A 31 4.97 3.25 6.97
C LEU A 31 6.48 3.57 6.90
N ASP A 32 7.28 2.94 7.75
CA ASP A 32 8.74 3.11 7.79
C ASP A 32 9.45 2.41 6.61
N ASP A 33 8.84 1.36 6.05
CA ASP A 33 9.35 0.67 4.85
C ASP A 33 9.07 1.48 3.57
N PHE A 34 8.27 2.55 3.66
CA PHE A 34 7.96 3.41 2.51
C PHE A 34 9.14 4.32 2.16
N ILE A 35 9.66 4.13 0.95
CA ILE A 35 10.82 4.87 0.43
C ILE A 35 10.37 6.20 -0.18
N GLY A 36 10.99 7.29 0.24
CA GLY A 36 10.69 8.65 -0.21
C GLY A 36 9.54 9.31 0.55
N GLN A 37 9.08 10.46 0.04
CA GLN A 37 7.97 11.26 0.60
C GLN A 37 8.09 11.56 2.10
N GLU A 38 9.26 12.00 2.55
CA GLU A 38 9.55 12.19 3.98
C GLU A 38 8.54 13.10 4.69
N ASN A 39 8.22 14.25 4.11
CA ASN A 39 7.24 15.18 4.70
C ASN A 39 5.85 14.55 4.89
N VAL A 40 5.44 13.69 3.95
CA VAL A 40 4.13 13.00 4.00
C VAL A 40 4.15 11.96 5.11
N LYS A 41 5.23 11.17 5.21
CA LYS A 41 5.41 10.19 6.29
C LYS A 41 5.37 10.85 7.67
N GLN A 42 6.03 11.98 7.85
CA GLN A 42 6.02 12.72 9.12
C GLN A 42 4.62 13.21 9.50
N ASN A 43 3.89 13.79 8.55
CA ASN A 43 2.51 14.23 8.80
C ASN A 43 1.60 13.05 9.15
N LEU A 44 1.70 11.94 8.42
CA LEU A 44 0.95 10.71 8.70
C LEU A 44 1.22 10.18 10.11
N LYS A 45 2.48 10.17 10.56
CA LYS A 45 2.84 9.78 11.93
C LYS A 45 2.10 10.61 12.97
N VAL A 46 2.05 11.93 12.81
CA VAL A 46 1.33 12.83 13.73
C VAL A 46 -0.16 12.50 13.77
N PHE A 47 -0.79 12.28 12.61
CA PHE A 47 -2.21 11.93 12.55
C PHE A 47 -2.52 10.59 13.21
N ILE A 48 -1.67 9.57 12.97
CA ILE A 48 -1.81 8.25 13.57
C ILE A 48 -1.71 8.34 15.09
N GLU A 49 -0.71 9.05 15.62
CA GLU A 49 -0.56 9.22 17.07
C GLU A 49 -1.72 10.02 17.69
N ALA A 50 -2.23 11.03 16.99
CA ALA A 50 -3.41 11.76 17.43
C ALA A 50 -4.67 10.88 17.45
N ALA A 51 -4.88 10.04 16.44
CA ALA A 51 -6.01 9.10 16.39
C ALA A 51 -5.92 8.03 17.49
N LYS A 52 -4.73 7.45 17.72
CA LYS A 52 -4.48 6.54 18.85
C LYS A 52 -4.80 7.20 20.19
N SER A 53 -4.37 8.45 20.38
CA SER A 53 -4.66 9.21 21.61
C SER A 53 -6.15 9.46 21.84
N ARG A 54 -6.95 9.50 20.77
CA ARG A 54 -8.42 9.62 20.83
C ARG A 54 -9.14 8.27 20.92
N GLY A 55 -8.42 7.15 20.80
CA GLY A 55 -9.03 5.80 20.78
C GLY A 55 -9.75 5.47 19.47
N GLU A 56 -9.39 6.13 18.37
CA GLU A 56 -9.99 5.95 17.04
C GLU A 56 -9.21 4.98 16.14
N ALA A 57 -8.14 4.38 16.66
CA ALA A 57 -7.19 3.54 15.93
C ALA A 57 -7.13 2.12 16.51
#